data_AF-A0A5R9NC14-F1
#
_entry.id   AF-A0A5R9NC14-F1
#
_cell.length_a   1.000
_cell.length_b   1.000
_cell.length_c   1.000
_cell.angle_alpha   90.00
_cell.angle_beta   90.00
_cell.angle_gamma   90.00
#
_symmetry.space_group_name_H-M   'P 1'
#
loop_
_entity.id
_entity.type
_entity.pdbx_description
1 polymer ?
#
loop_
_entity_poly.entity_id
_entity_poly.type
_entity_poly.pdbx_seq_one_letter_code
_entity_poly.pdbx_strand_id
1 'polypeptide(L)' 'MKLVSFHYAGPNETLIFINPEHVVAVRPFPNTTHIYVSALQNHGGPSYYPVRETIDDVVKRLSG' A
#
# COMPACT_ATOMS: atom_id res chain seq x y z
N MET A 1 -4.34 -1.15 17.21
CA MET A 1 -4.32 -1.05 15.73
C MET A 1 -3.60 0.22 15.33
N LYS A 2 -2.44 0.11 14.66
CA LYS A 2 -1.70 1.26 14.11
C LYS A 2 -2.04 1.36 12.62
N LEU A 3 -2.53 2.52 12.17
CA LEU A 3 -2.74 2.80 10.76
C LEU A 3 -1.61 3.69 10.25
N VAL A 4 -1.09 3.38 9.06
CA VAL A 4 -0.03 4.14 8.40
C VAL A 4 -0.59 4.77 7.14
N SER A 5 -0.38 6.08 6.99
CA SER A 5 -0.89 6.84 5.85
C SER A 5 0.09 6.88 4.68
N PHE A 6 -0.43 6.80 3.46
CA PHE A 6 0.32 6.91 2.20
C PHE A 6 -0.44 7.76 1.18
N HIS A 7 0.31 8.34 0.24
CA HIS A 7 -0.28 9.09 -0.87
C HIS A 7 -0.70 8.13 -1.98
N TYR A 8 -1.99 8.04 -2.25
CA TYR A 8 -2.51 7.18 -3.31
C TYR A 8 -2.03 7.65 -4.69
N ALA A 9 -1.58 6.71 -5.51
CA ALA A 9 -1.09 6.99 -6.86
C ALA A 9 -2.17 6.81 -7.95
N GLY A 10 -3.45 6.91 -7.59
CA GLY A 10 -4.56 6.92 -8.54
C GLY A 10 -4.91 8.31 -9.08
N PRO A 11 -6.01 8.43 -9.85
CA PRO A 11 -6.42 9.68 -10.50
C PRO A 11 -6.80 10.79 -9.51
N ASN A 12 -7.16 10.43 -8.28
CA ASN A 12 -7.43 11.37 -7.21
C ASN A 12 -6.28 11.34 -6.20
N GLU A 13 -5.72 12.50 -5.90
CA GLU A 13 -4.74 12.67 -4.84
C GLU A 13 -5.45 12.57 -3.49
N THR A 14 -5.32 11.42 -2.84
CA THR A 14 -5.99 11.12 -1.57
C THR A 14 -5.05 10.34 -0.67
N LEU A 15 -5.14 10.56 0.64
CA LEU A 15 -4.45 9.75 1.62
C LEU A 15 -5.20 8.45 1.86
N ILE A 16 -4.49 7.33 1.79
CA ILE A 16 -5.00 6.01 2.20
C ILE A 16 -4.34 5.58 3.49
N PHE A 17 -5.07 4.78 4.28
CA PHE A 17 -4.60 4.27 5.56
C PHE A 17 -4.50 2.75 5.48
N ILE A 18 -3.29 2.23 5.69
CA ILE A 18 -2.98 0.80 5.64
C ILE A 18 -2.71 0.29 7.05
N ASN A 19 -3.30 -0.86 7.39
CA ASN A 19 -2.92 -1.64 8.57
C ASN A 19 -1.69 -2.50 8.20
N PRO A 20 -0.50 -2.29 8.80
CA PRO A 20 0.69 -3.09 8.53
C PRO A 20 0.49 -4.59 8.78
N GLU A 21 -0.36 -4.97 9.75
CA GLU A 21 -0.65 -6.38 10.05
C GLU A 21 -1.34 -7.11 8.90
N HIS A 22 -1.97 -6.38 7.98
CA HIS A 22 -2.61 -6.96 6.81
C HIS A 22 -1.69 -6.96 5.58
N VAL A 23 -0.52 -6.34 5.63
CA VAL A 23 0.38 -6.25 4.47
C VAL A 23 1.07 -7.60 4.23
N VAL A 24 0.97 -8.10 3.01
CA VAL A 24 1.55 -9.38 2.58
C VAL A 24 2.84 -9.17 1.80
N ALA A 25 2.91 -8.10 1.00
CA ALA A 25 4.09 -7.77 0.21
C ALA A 25 4.09 -6.29 -0.18
N VAL A 26 5.29 -5.75 -0.42
CA VAL A 26 5.50 -4.44 -1.05
C VAL A 26 6.35 -4.66 -2.29
N ARG A 27 5.95 -4.10 -3.43
CA ARG A 27 6.70 -4.23 -4.69
C ARG A 27 6.90 -2.87 -5.36
N PRO A 28 8.08 -2.61 -5.93
CA PRO A 28 8.27 -1.43 -6.77
C PRO A 28 7.57 -1.64 -8.11
N PHE A 29 7.05 -0.56 -8.68
CA PHE A 29 6.47 -0.46 -10.01
C PHE A 29 7.05 0.81 -10.68
N PRO A 30 7.06 0.95 -12.02
CA PRO A 30 7.88 1.97 -12.70
C PRO A 30 7.74 3.41 -12.18
N ASN A 31 6.55 3.81 -11.71
CA ASN A 31 6.29 5.15 -11.17
C ASN A 31 5.60 5.15 -9.79
N THR A 32 5.41 3.97 -9.20
CA THR A 32 4.60 3.78 -7.98
C THR A 32 5.13 2.62 -7.17
N THR A 33 4.76 2.55 -5.90
CA THR A 33 4.98 1.37 -5.06
C THR A 33 3.65 0.69 -4.80
N HIS A 34 3.56 -0.62 -4.99
CA HIS A 34 2.33 -1.38 -4.73
C HIS A 34 2.41 -2.06 -3.36
N ILE A 35 1.44 -1.77 -2.50
CA ILE A 35 1.26 -2.43 -1.20
C ILE A 35 0.17 -3.49 -1.34
N TYR A 36 0.53 -4.76 -1.21
CA TYR A 36 -0.40 -5.88 -1.26
C TYR A 36 -0.92 -6.19 0.15
N VAL A 37 -2.23 -6.34 0.29
CA VAL A 37 -2.87 -6.67 1.58
C VAL A 37 -3.63 -7.98 1.51
N SER A 38 -3.79 -8.62 2.68
CA SER A 38 -4.54 -9.86 2.90
C SER A 38 -6.06 -9.60 2.92
N ALA A 39 -6.57 -8.90 1.90
CA ALA A 39 -7.98 -8.71 1.66
C ALA A 39 -8.33 -9.17 0.24
N LEU A 40 -9.43 -9.91 0.11
CA LEU A 40 -9.95 -10.29 -1.20
C LEU A 40 -10.68 -9.09 -1.83
N GLN A 41 -10.38 -8.81 -3.09
CA GLN A 41 -11.25 -7.96 -3.89
C GLN A 41 -12.57 -8.70 -4.17
N ASN A 42 -13.60 -7.95 -4.60
CA ASN A 42 -14.92 -8.51 -4.97
C ASN A 42 -14.86 -9.65 -6.00
N HIS A 43 -13.74 -9.80 -6.72
CA HIS A 43 -13.52 -10.86 -7.71
C HIS A 43 -12.50 -11.92 -7.26
N GLY A 44 -12.16 -11.99 -5.97
CA GLY A 44 -11.20 -12.96 -5.42
C GLY A 44 -9.74 -12.68 -5.75
N GLY A 45 -9.45 -11.58 -6.44
CA GLY A 45 -8.07 -11.13 -6.72
C GLY A 45 -7.38 -10.53 -5.50
N PRO A 46 -6.03 -10.51 -5.49
CA PRO A 46 -5.26 -9.87 -4.43
C PRO A 46 -5.51 -8.36 -4.42
N SER A 47 -5.87 -7.81 -3.26
CA SER A 47 -6.00 -6.36 -3.10
C SER A 47 -4.62 -5.71 -2.99
N TYR A 48 -4.39 -4.70 -3.83
CA TYR A 48 -3.19 -3.87 -3.75
C TYR A 48 -3.56 -2.39 -3.81
N TYR A 49 -2.69 -1.57 -3.20
CA TYR A 49 -2.80 -0.13 -3.20
C TYR A 49 -1.54 0.48 -3.80
N PRO A 50 -1.61 1.11 -4.99
CA PRO A 50 -0.51 1.90 -5.52
C PRO A 50 -0.34 3.20 -4.73
N VAL A 51 0.90 3.46 -4.29
CA VAL A 51 1.29 4.65 -3.54
C VAL A 51 2.44 5.39 -4.23
N ARG A 52 2.58 6.68 -3.94
CA ARG A 52 3.62 7.55 -4.53
C ARG A 52 4.95 7.47 -3.80
N GLU A 53 4.93 7.03 -2.55
CA GLU A 53 6.15 6.81 -1.76
C GLU A 53 7.07 5.76 -2.42
N THR A 54 8.37 5.93 -2.19
CA THR A 54 9.38 4.95 -2.61
C THR A 54 9.23 3.65 -1.82
N ILE A 55 9.73 2.54 -2.37
CA ILE A 55 9.69 1.26 -1.64
C ILE A 55 10.40 1.33 -0.29
N ASP A 56 11.54 2.03 -0.20
CA ASP A 56 12.27 2.20 1.05
C ASP A 56 11.46 2.98 2.09
N ASP A 57 10.80 4.07 1.68
CA ASP A 57 9.92 4.83 2.57
C ASP A 57 8.72 4.00 3.04
N VAL A 58 8.13 3.22 2.14
CA VAL A 58 6.98 2.36 2.45
C VAL A 58 7.39 1.29 3.46
N VAL A 59 8.47 0.56 3.20
CA VAL A 59 8.95 -0.52 4.08
C VAL A 59 9.29 0.06 5.46
N LYS A 60 10.03 1.17 5.52
CA LYS A 60 10.39 1.85 6.78
C LYS A 60 9.17 2.24 7.60
N ARG A 61 8.14 2.83 6.98
CA ARG A 61 6.93 3.28 7.69
C ARG A 61 6.06 2.09 8.17
N LEU A 62 6.05 0.99 7.42
CA LEU A 62 5.31 -0.23 7.78
C LEU A 62 5.99 -1.05 8.87
N SER A 63 7.33 -1.10 8.90
CA SER A 63 8.09 -1.89 9.88
C SER A 63 8.16 -1.25 11.27
N GLY A 64 7.98 0.08 11.35
CA GLY A 64 8.11 0.83 12.60
C GLY A 64 9.52 1.36 12.80
#